data_AF-A0A1F4XJH1-F1
#
_entry.id   AF-A0A1F4XJH1-F1
#
_cell.length_a   1.000
_cell.length_b   1.000
_cell.length_c   1.000
_cell.angle_alpha   90.00
_cell.angle_beta   90.00
_cell.angle_gamma   90.00
#
_symmetry.space_group_name_H-M   'P 1'
#
loop_
_entity.id
_entity.type
_entity.pdbx_description
1 polymer ?
#
loop_
_entity_poly.entity_id
_entity_poly.type
_entity_poly.pdbx_seq_one_letter_code
_entity_poly.pdbx_strand_id
1 'polypeptide(L)'
;MAEENSQQQAASQGDQGTPPVDPMAPLFPVGKSQDPRDDECLSIFSDEETKAKHAALVNHAIATNNLKFDQKRVLELVSGSYSLTYAEKIYFLDIAIAKITQEQIDQLIQVFESEQVRFAKLHQDHQKKMKEIEEKYKEAQAKGENPKLESEKKEAKKKDEAMVEDILKNLD
;
A
#
# COMPACT_ATOMS: atom_id res chain seq x y z
N MET A 1 3.30 -18.83 -55.41
CA MET A 1 4.66 -19.35 -55.16
C MET A 1 5.51 -18.16 -54.72
N ALA A 2 6.23 -18.12 -53.61
CA ALA A 2 6.36 -18.90 -52.38
C ALA A 2 7.44 -18.14 -51.56
N GLU A 3 7.26 -18.04 -50.22
CA GLU A 3 8.29 -18.08 -49.13
C GLU A 3 9.40 -17.00 -49.11
N GLU A 4 10.06 -16.56 -48.04
CA GLU A 4 10.17 -16.79 -46.57
C GLU A 4 10.98 -15.56 -46.06
N ASN A 5 10.60 -14.84 -45.00
CA ASN A 5 10.90 -15.02 -43.57
C ASN A 5 12.30 -14.53 -43.04
N SER A 6 12.21 -13.71 -41.98
CA SER A 6 13.12 -13.51 -40.82
C SER A 6 14.37 -12.58 -40.81
N GLN A 7 14.30 -11.64 -39.84
CA GLN A 7 15.29 -11.24 -38.79
C GLN A 7 16.56 -10.48 -39.23
N GLN A 8 17.14 -9.49 -38.52
CA GLN A 8 16.89 -8.81 -37.24
C GLN A 8 17.81 -7.56 -37.13
N GLN A 9 17.28 -6.47 -36.55
CA GLN A 9 17.83 -5.54 -35.52
C GLN A 9 19.18 -4.76 -35.58
N ALA A 10 19.12 -3.63 -34.84
CA ALA A 10 20.14 -2.79 -34.19
C ALA A 10 20.55 -1.50 -34.93
N ALA A 11 20.72 -0.31 -34.34
CA ALA A 11 20.48 0.22 -32.99
C ALA A 11 20.59 1.76 -33.10
N SER A 12 19.77 2.53 -32.37
CA SER A 12 20.03 3.96 -32.15
C SER A 12 20.04 4.23 -30.66
N GLN A 13 21.24 4.53 -30.16
CA GLN A 13 21.52 5.03 -28.82
C GLN A 13 20.83 6.40 -28.65
N GLY A 14 20.11 6.55 -27.55
CA GLY A 14 19.58 7.82 -27.07
C GLY A 14 19.80 7.88 -25.56
N ASP A 15 20.92 8.50 -25.20
CA ASP A 15 21.25 8.98 -23.86
C ASP A 15 20.11 9.89 -23.35
N GLN A 16 19.35 9.42 -22.36
CA GLN A 16 18.46 10.26 -21.58
C GLN A 16 18.86 10.13 -20.12
N GLY A 17 19.55 11.18 -19.65
CA GLY A 17 19.85 11.40 -18.24
C GLY A 17 18.57 11.25 -17.41
N THR A 18 18.68 10.44 -16.37
CA THR A 18 17.69 10.41 -15.30
C THR A 18 17.50 11.84 -14.76
N PRO A 19 16.27 12.38 -14.71
CA PRO A 19 16.03 13.67 -14.07
C PRO A 19 16.50 13.60 -12.61
N PRO A 20 16.92 14.73 -12.01
CA PRO A 20 17.34 14.77 -10.62
C PRO A 20 16.19 14.23 -9.76
N VAL A 21 16.43 13.09 -9.14
CA VAL A 21 15.49 12.47 -8.20
C VAL A 21 15.44 13.41 -7.00
N ASP A 22 14.33 14.13 -6.84
CA ASP A 22 14.11 14.94 -5.64
C ASP A 22 14.18 14.00 -4.42
N PRO A 23 15.14 14.18 -3.49
CA PRO A 23 15.29 13.30 -2.33
C PRO A 23 14.09 13.36 -1.37
N MET A 24 13.12 14.26 -1.61
CA MET A 24 11.87 14.37 -0.86
C MET A 24 10.64 13.86 -1.61
N ALA A 25 10.77 13.38 -2.86
CA ALA A 25 9.64 12.75 -3.54
C ALA A 25 9.24 11.47 -2.79
N PRO A 26 7.96 11.29 -2.41
CA PRO A 26 7.52 10.08 -1.74
C PRO A 26 7.85 8.88 -2.64
N LEU A 27 8.56 7.89 -2.05
CA LEU A 27 9.05 6.68 -2.72
C LEU A 27 7.94 5.85 -3.39
N PHE A 28 6.67 6.17 -3.11
CA PHE A 28 5.50 5.62 -3.76
C PHE A 28 4.58 6.78 -4.17
N PRO A 29 4.09 6.82 -5.42
CA PRO A 29 3.04 7.75 -5.78
C PRO A 29 1.84 7.50 -4.86
N VAL A 30 1.40 8.53 -4.13
CA VAL A 30 0.14 8.50 -3.38
C VAL A 30 -0.98 8.56 -4.42
N GLY A 31 -1.32 7.40 -4.98
CA GLY A 31 -2.38 7.21 -5.94
C GLY A 31 -2.99 5.83 -5.72
N LYS A 32 -4.29 5.71 -5.96
CA LYS A 32 -5.07 4.46 -5.83
C LYS A 32 -4.27 3.27 -6.35
N SER A 33 -4.25 2.17 -5.59
CA SER A 33 -3.56 0.97 -6.06
C SER A 33 -4.12 0.58 -7.44
N GLN A 34 -3.24 0.08 -8.32
CA GLN A 34 -3.69 -0.52 -9.57
C GLN A 34 -4.55 -1.78 -9.33
N ASP A 35 -4.46 -2.38 -8.13
CA ASP A 35 -5.29 -3.50 -7.72
C ASP A 35 -6.40 -3.03 -6.75
N PRO A 36 -7.69 -3.16 -7.13
CA PRO A 36 -8.80 -2.77 -6.27
C PRO A 36 -8.85 -3.55 -4.95
N ARG A 37 -8.18 -4.71 -4.86
CA ARG A 37 -8.10 -5.50 -3.62
C ARG A 37 -7.26 -4.80 -2.56
N ASP A 38 -6.23 -4.05 -2.95
CA ASP A 38 -5.36 -3.37 -1.99
C ASP A 38 -6.09 -2.23 -1.27
N ASP A 39 -6.92 -1.49 -2.00
CA ASP A 39 -7.71 -0.38 -1.47
C ASP A 39 -8.85 -0.89 -0.55
N GLU A 40 -9.52 -1.99 -0.90
CA GLU A 40 -10.56 -2.62 -0.07
C GLU A 40 -10.00 -3.23 1.22
N CYS A 41 -8.75 -3.70 1.22
CA CYS A 41 -8.18 -4.44 2.35
C CYS A 41 -7.60 -3.56 3.46
N LEU A 42 -6.95 -2.44 3.12
CA LEU A 42 -6.42 -1.52 4.13
C LEU A 42 -7.53 -0.67 4.75
N SER A 43 -8.62 -0.43 4.02
CA SER A 43 -9.73 0.40 4.45
C SER A 43 -10.73 -0.30 5.38
N ILE A 44 -10.67 -1.63 5.55
CA ILE A 44 -11.57 -2.39 6.44
C ILE A 44 -11.57 -1.80 7.87
N PHE A 45 -10.42 -1.28 8.31
CA PHE A 45 -10.23 -0.76 9.66
C PHE A 45 -10.36 0.77 9.77
N SER A 46 -10.43 1.49 8.65
CA SER A 46 -10.49 2.97 8.63
C SER A 46 -11.80 3.53 8.09
N ASP A 47 -12.44 2.83 7.15
CA ASP A 47 -13.54 3.39 6.36
C ASP A 47 -14.87 2.72 6.73
N GLU A 48 -15.83 3.55 7.14
CA GLU A 48 -17.14 3.09 7.59
C GLU A 48 -17.90 2.32 6.49
N GLU A 49 -17.68 2.68 5.21
CA GLU A 49 -18.25 1.96 4.06
C GLU A 49 -17.72 0.53 3.97
N THR A 50 -16.41 0.33 4.09
CA THR A 50 -15.78 -0.99 4.00
C THR A 50 -16.18 -1.86 5.19
N LYS A 51 -16.30 -1.26 6.38
CA LYS A 51 -16.83 -1.92 7.58
C LYS A 51 -18.28 -2.36 7.40
N ALA A 52 -19.13 -1.52 6.80
CA ALA A 52 -20.51 -1.87 6.48
C ALA A 52 -20.59 -3.01 5.46
N LYS A 53 -19.75 -3.00 4.41
CA LYS A 53 -19.64 -4.10 3.43
C LYS A 53 -19.22 -5.41 4.10
N HIS A 54 -18.22 -5.38 4.99
CA HIS A 54 -17.81 -6.56 5.75
C HIS A 54 -18.94 -7.09 6.64
N ALA A 55 -19.63 -6.20 7.37
CA ALA A 55 -20.77 -6.58 8.20
C ALA A 55 -21.93 -7.17 7.38
N ALA A 56 -22.17 -6.66 6.17
CA ALA A 56 -23.15 -7.21 5.25
C ALA A 56 -22.76 -8.65 4.81
N LEU A 57 -21.49 -8.89 4.49
CA LEU A 57 -20.99 -10.21 4.09
C LEU A 57 -21.11 -11.25 5.20
N VAL A 58 -20.78 -10.90 6.45
CA VAL A 58 -20.88 -11.85 7.58
C VAL A 58 -22.32 -12.29 7.86
N ASN A 59 -23.30 -11.46 7.49
CA ASN A 59 -24.72 -11.77 7.63
C ASN A 59 -25.37 -12.18 6.29
N HIS A 60 -24.58 -12.41 5.24
CA HIS A 60 -25.09 -12.69 3.91
C HIS A 60 -25.65 -14.11 3.82
N ALA A 61 -26.73 -14.27 3.06
CA ALA A 61 -27.34 -15.58 2.85
C ALA A 61 -26.52 -16.38 1.84
N ILE A 62 -26.14 -17.61 2.20
CA ILE A 62 -25.48 -18.52 1.27
C ILE A 62 -26.53 -19.18 0.38
N ALA A 63 -26.27 -19.26 -0.92
CA ALA A 63 -27.13 -19.99 -1.85
C ALA A 63 -27.33 -21.45 -1.42
N THR A 64 -28.57 -21.92 -1.54
CA THR A 64 -28.95 -23.29 -1.18
C THR A 64 -28.09 -24.31 -1.92
N ASN A 65 -27.42 -25.18 -1.17
CA ASN A 65 -26.54 -26.21 -1.68
C ASN A 65 -26.63 -27.47 -0.80
N ASN A 66 -26.11 -28.60 -1.30
CA ASN A 66 -26.12 -29.89 -0.59
C ASN A 66 -24.79 -30.20 0.11
N LEU A 67 -23.94 -29.20 0.30
CA LEU A 67 -22.60 -29.36 0.86
C LEU A 67 -22.67 -29.38 2.39
N LYS A 68 -21.70 -30.04 3.01
CA LYS A 68 -21.56 -30.17 4.46
C LYS A 68 -20.38 -29.30 4.90
N PHE A 69 -20.67 -28.07 5.29
CA PHE A 69 -19.70 -27.16 5.89
C PHE A 69 -20.37 -26.28 6.94
N ASP A 70 -19.59 -25.69 7.83
CA ASP A 70 -20.08 -24.67 8.76
C ASP A 70 -20.27 -23.35 8.01
N GLN A 71 -21.54 -22.98 7.79
CA GLN A 71 -21.90 -21.77 7.05
C GLN A 71 -21.35 -20.51 7.70
N LYS A 72 -21.37 -20.41 9.04
CA LYS A 72 -20.86 -19.22 9.73
C LYS A 72 -19.36 -19.10 9.52
N ARG A 73 -18.65 -20.23 9.65
CA ARG A 73 -17.20 -20.27 9.42
C ARG A 73 -16.84 -19.86 7.99
N VAL A 74 -17.59 -20.34 6.99
CA VAL A 74 -17.35 -19.96 5.58
C VAL A 74 -17.61 -18.48 5.36
N LEU A 75 -18.68 -17.90 5.94
CA LEU A 75 -18.95 -16.46 5.83
C LEU A 75 -17.82 -15.63 6.43
N GLU A 76 -17.31 -16.00 7.61
CA GLU A 76 -16.16 -15.33 8.24
C GLU A 76 -14.88 -15.44 7.41
N LEU A 77 -14.61 -16.61 6.84
CA LEU A 77 -13.44 -16.83 5.99
C LEU A 77 -13.52 -16.02 4.70
N VAL A 78 -14.68 -16.03 4.03
CA VAL A 78 -14.90 -15.31 2.77
C VAL A 78 -14.91 -13.80 3.00
N SER A 79 -15.55 -13.30 4.07
CA SER A 79 -15.60 -11.87 4.37
C SER A 79 -14.19 -11.31 4.59
N GLY A 80 -13.34 -12.07 5.30
CA GLY A 80 -11.95 -11.74 5.59
C GLY A 80 -10.91 -12.17 4.56
N SER A 81 -11.31 -12.80 3.44
CA SER A 81 -10.35 -13.23 2.41
C SER A 81 -9.81 -12.02 1.64
N TYR A 82 -8.49 -12.02 1.41
CA TYR A 82 -7.78 -11.02 0.60
C TYR A 82 -7.71 -11.42 -0.87
N SER A 83 -7.90 -12.70 -1.15
CA SER A 83 -7.84 -13.28 -2.50
C SER A 83 -9.03 -12.86 -3.37
N LEU A 84 -10.14 -12.41 -2.76
CA LEU A 84 -11.39 -12.04 -3.43
C LEU A 84 -11.73 -10.57 -3.19
N THR A 85 -12.18 -9.89 -4.24
CA THR A 85 -12.86 -8.59 -4.15
C THR A 85 -14.26 -8.74 -3.54
N TYR A 86 -14.87 -7.63 -3.09
CA TYR A 86 -16.25 -7.66 -2.61
C TYR A 86 -17.23 -8.30 -3.61
N ALA A 87 -17.13 -7.96 -4.90
CA ALA A 87 -18.01 -8.51 -5.93
C ALA A 87 -17.82 -10.04 -6.12
N GLU A 88 -16.57 -10.51 -6.05
CA GLU A 88 -16.26 -11.94 -6.14
C GLU A 88 -16.74 -12.70 -4.90
N LYS A 89 -16.66 -12.10 -3.71
CA LYS A 89 -17.22 -12.67 -2.47
C LYS A 89 -18.72 -12.89 -2.62
N ILE A 90 -19.46 -11.89 -3.10
CA ILE A 90 -20.90 -11.99 -3.35
C ILE A 90 -21.19 -13.06 -4.42
N TYR A 91 -20.48 -13.03 -5.55
CA TYR A 91 -20.64 -14.03 -6.61
C TYR A 91 -20.40 -15.46 -6.10
N PHE A 92 -19.38 -15.63 -5.25
CA PHE A 92 -19.07 -16.92 -4.66
C PHE A 92 -20.22 -17.44 -3.79
N LEU A 93 -20.73 -16.60 -2.88
CA LEU A 93 -21.80 -16.95 -1.95
C LEU A 93 -23.15 -17.19 -2.65
N ASP A 94 -23.45 -16.43 -3.70
CA ASP A 94 -24.74 -16.48 -4.41
C ASP A 94 -24.82 -17.55 -5.50
N ILE A 95 -23.70 -17.82 -6.18
CA ILE A 95 -23.72 -18.61 -7.41
C ILE A 95 -22.70 -19.75 -7.37
N ALA A 96 -21.44 -19.45 -7.07
CA ALA A 96 -20.38 -20.42 -7.25
C ALA A 96 -20.51 -21.58 -6.25
N ILE A 97 -20.86 -21.30 -5.00
CA ILE A 97 -20.93 -22.31 -3.93
C ILE A 97 -21.97 -23.40 -4.20
N ALA A 98 -23.03 -23.10 -4.97
CA ALA A 98 -24.03 -24.08 -5.36
C ALA A 98 -23.57 -24.99 -6.51
N LYS A 99 -22.47 -24.64 -7.20
CA LYS A 99 -21.96 -25.34 -8.40
C LYS A 99 -20.72 -26.20 -8.12
N ILE A 100 -20.11 -26.07 -6.94
CA ILE A 100 -18.89 -26.80 -6.57
C ILE A 100 -19.20 -28.11 -5.84
N THR A 101 -18.21 -29.00 -5.82
CA THR A 101 -18.27 -30.27 -5.09
C THR A 101 -17.83 -30.12 -3.63
N GLN A 102 -18.11 -31.13 -2.80
CA GLN A 102 -17.65 -31.16 -1.41
C GLN A 102 -16.13 -31.03 -1.29
N GLU A 103 -15.39 -31.77 -2.11
CA GLU A 103 -13.93 -31.72 -2.11
C GLU A 103 -13.40 -30.32 -2.44
N GLN A 104 -14.06 -29.62 -3.38
CA GLN A 104 -13.66 -28.27 -3.78
C GLN A 104 -13.90 -27.25 -2.66
N ILE A 105 -15.04 -27.31 -1.96
CA ILE A 105 -15.27 -26.39 -0.83
C ILE A 105 -14.31 -26.69 0.32
N ASP A 106 -14.00 -27.95 0.59
CA ASP A 106 -13.05 -28.32 1.64
C ASP A 106 -11.65 -27.78 1.34
N GLN A 107 -11.20 -27.90 0.08
CA GLN A 107 -9.94 -27.32 -0.38
C GLN A 107 -9.94 -25.79 -0.29
N LEU A 108 -11.04 -25.13 -0.68
CA LEU A 108 -11.16 -23.67 -0.57
C LEU A 108 -11.09 -23.19 0.87
N ILE A 109 -11.80 -23.86 1.79
CA ILE A 109 -11.74 -23.56 3.22
C ILE A 109 -10.30 -23.66 3.71
N GLN A 110 -9.59 -24.74 3.37
CA GLN A 110 -8.19 -24.93 3.74
C GLN A 110 -7.29 -23.79 3.21
N VAL A 111 -7.51 -23.34 1.97
CA VAL A 111 -6.79 -22.21 1.39
C VAL A 111 -7.04 -20.94 2.18
N PHE A 112 -8.30 -20.59 2.47
CA PHE A 112 -8.65 -19.39 3.24
C PHE A 112 -8.11 -19.43 4.67
N GLU A 113 -8.09 -20.59 5.32
CA GLU A 113 -7.49 -20.73 6.64
C GLU A 113 -5.97 -20.53 6.61
N SER A 114 -5.30 -21.10 5.60
CA SER A 114 -3.86 -20.89 5.41
C SER A 114 -3.53 -19.42 5.09
N GLU A 115 -4.42 -18.74 4.37
CA GLU A 115 -4.34 -17.33 4.04
C GLU A 115 -4.34 -16.49 5.32
N GLN A 116 -5.32 -16.67 6.21
CA GLN A 116 -5.39 -15.92 7.47
C GLN A 116 -4.12 -16.04 8.31
N VAL A 117 -3.56 -17.25 8.43
CA VAL A 117 -2.32 -17.47 9.21
C VAL A 117 -1.14 -16.74 8.57
N ARG A 118 -1.00 -16.81 7.23
CA ARG A 118 0.08 -16.14 6.50
C ARG A 118 -0.03 -14.63 6.57
N PHE A 119 -1.23 -14.09 6.40
CA PHE A 119 -1.45 -12.65 6.48
C PHE A 119 -1.29 -12.12 7.90
N ALA A 120 -1.72 -12.85 8.93
CA ALA A 120 -1.46 -12.45 10.32
C ALA A 120 0.04 -12.32 10.60
N LYS A 121 0.85 -13.27 10.12
CA LYS A 121 2.32 -13.20 10.23
C LYS A 121 2.90 -12.02 9.44
N LEU A 122 2.50 -11.87 8.19
CA LEU A 122 2.97 -10.78 7.32
C LEU A 122 2.59 -9.41 7.88
N HIS A 123 1.39 -9.29 8.44
CA HIS A 123 0.89 -8.05 9.04
C HIS A 123 1.74 -7.62 10.24
N GLN A 124 2.12 -8.55 11.12
CA GLN A 124 3.03 -8.25 12.24
C GLN A 124 4.40 -7.76 11.77
N ASP A 125 4.98 -8.44 10.77
CA ASP A 125 6.27 -8.05 10.19
C ASP A 125 6.20 -6.67 9.53
N HIS A 126 5.09 -6.37 8.85
CA HIS A 126 4.88 -5.07 8.20
C HIS A 126 4.68 -3.95 9.23
N GLN A 127 3.86 -4.17 10.26
CA GLN A 127 3.69 -3.19 11.34
C GLN A 127 5.03 -2.84 12.01
N LYS A 128 5.90 -3.84 12.22
CA LYS A 128 7.24 -3.61 12.78
C LYS A 128 8.08 -2.70 11.88
N LYS A 129 8.12 -2.98 10.57
CA LYS A 129 8.84 -2.14 9.60
C LYS A 129 8.27 -0.72 9.54
N MET A 130 6.95 -0.56 9.59
CA MET A 130 6.32 0.76 9.59
C MET A 130 6.70 1.57 10.84
N LYS A 131 6.74 0.95 12.03
CA LYS A 131 7.23 1.61 13.25
C LYS A 131 8.69 2.04 13.13
N GLU A 132 9.55 1.16 12.61
CA GLU A 132 10.98 1.49 12.39
C GLU A 132 11.15 2.67 11.41
N ILE A 133 10.33 2.73 10.36
CA ILE A 133 10.33 3.84 9.40
C ILE A 133 9.81 5.12 10.07
N GLU A 134 8.73 5.04 10.84
CA GLU A 134 8.15 6.17 11.57
C GLU A 134 9.15 6.75 12.59
N GLU A 135 9.86 5.90 13.33
CA GLU A 135 10.92 6.31 14.25
C GLU A 135 12.07 6.99 13.51
N LYS A 136 12.56 6.42 12.41
CA LYS A 136 13.59 7.05 11.56
C LYS A 136 13.13 8.39 11.00
N TYR A 137 11.86 8.50 10.60
CA TYR A 137 11.30 9.75 10.11
C TYR A 137 11.21 10.81 11.21
N LYS A 138 10.77 10.44 12.43
CA LYS A 138 10.76 11.33 13.60
C LYS A 138 12.18 11.78 13.97
N GLU A 139 13.14 10.87 13.96
CA GLU A 139 14.56 11.22 14.20
C GLU A 139 15.11 12.15 13.12
N ALA A 140 14.78 11.91 11.85
CA ALA A 140 15.19 12.76 10.74
C ALA A 140 14.56 14.15 10.84
N GLN A 141 13.29 14.25 11.23
CA GLN A 141 12.63 15.54 11.50
C GLN A 141 13.26 16.26 12.69
N ALA A 142 13.53 15.56 13.80
CA ALA A 142 14.19 16.12 14.97
C ALA A 142 15.62 16.60 14.68
N LYS A 143 16.33 15.93 13.77
CA LYS A 143 17.64 16.37 13.24
C LYS A 143 17.52 17.45 12.14
N GLY A 144 16.32 17.62 11.58
CA GLY A 144 15.96 18.57 10.52
C GLY A 144 15.79 20.01 11.00
N GLU A 145 15.66 20.25 12.31
CA GLU A 145 16.17 21.48 12.92
C GLU A 145 17.69 21.38 12.94
N ASN A 146 18.33 21.61 11.79
CA ASN A 146 19.78 21.60 11.68
C ASN A 146 20.33 22.68 12.64
N PRO A 147 20.98 22.34 13.77
CA PRO A 147 21.58 23.34 14.65
C PRO A 147 22.66 24.14 13.91
N LYS A 148 23.24 23.57 12.84
CA LYS A 148 24.14 24.24 11.91
C LYS A 148 23.46 25.34 11.08
N LEU A 149 22.22 25.15 10.63
CA LEU A 149 21.48 26.16 9.86
C LEU A 149 21.03 27.32 10.76
N GLU A 150 20.68 27.03 12.02
CA GLU A 150 20.45 28.09 13.01
C GLU A 150 21.73 28.85 13.35
N SER A 151 22.87 28.16 13.54
CA SER A 151 24.14 28.83 13.82
C SER A 151 24.63 29.66 12.63
N GLU A 152 24.51 29.15 11.41
CA GLU A 152 24.86 29.88 10.19
C GLU A 152 23.93 31.09 9.97
N LYS A 153 22.62 30.95 10.22
CA LYS A 153 21.70 32.11 10.18
C LYS A 153 22.01 33.14 11.26
N LYS A 154 22.39 32.72 12.48
CA LYS A 154 22.79 33.64 13.56
C LYS A 154 24.12 34.34 13.25
N GLU A 155 25.08 33.65 12.66
CA GLU A 155 26.36 34.24 12.22
C GLU A 155 26.18 35.19 11.03
N ALA A 156 25.34 34.82 10.05
CA ALA A 156 25.01 35.69 8.93
C ALA A 156 24.33 36.99 9.39
N LYS A 157 23.35 36.90 10.30
CA LYS A 157 22.71 38.08 10.91
C LYS A 157 23.70 38.99 11.65
N LYS A 158 24.61 38.41 12.43
CA LYS A 158 25.65 39.18 13.14
C LYS A 158 26.60 39.90 12.19
N LYS A 159 26.95 39.28 11.05
CA LYS A 159 27.81 39.92 10.04
C LYS A 159 27.09 41.06 9.33
N ASP A 160 25.81 40.89 8.99
CA ASP A 160 25.00 41.95 8.38
C ASP A 160 24.84 43.14 9.34
N GLU A 161 24.54 42.90 10.61
CA GLU A 161 24.44 43.96 11.64
C GLU A 161 25.77 44.71 11.81
N ALA A 162 26.90 44.00 11.83
CA ALA A 162 28.22 44.61 11.91
C ALA A 162 28.57 45.45 10.67
N MET A 163 28.18 45.01 9.47
CA MET A 163 28.37 45.81 8.24
C MET A 163 27.51 47.07 8.23
N VAL A 164 26.27 46.98 8.73
CA VAL A 164 25.38 48.14 8.82
C VAL A 164 25.92 49.18 9.81
N GLU A 165 26.44 48.74 10.96
CA GLU A 165 27.10 49.64 11.92
C GLU A 165 28.37 50.30 11.37
N ASP A 166 29.16 49.58 10.59
CA ASP A 166 30.38 50.12 9.97
C ASP A 166 30.05 51.14 8.86
N ILE A 167 29.01 50.89 8.07
CA ILE A 167 28.50 51.86 7.08
C ILE A 167 27.98 53.11 7.80
N LEU A 168 27.22 52.96 8.88
CA LEU A 168 26.70 54.11 9.64
C LEU A 168 27.81 54.97 10.26
N LYS A 169 28.90 54.35 10.76
CA LYS A 169 30.05 55.09 11.30
C LYS A 169 30.88 55.82 10.25
N ASN A 170 30.85 55.37 8.99
CA ASN A 170 31.59 55.98 7.89
C ASN A 170 30.75 57.05 7.13
N LEU A 171 29.51 57.31 7.58
CA LEU A 171 28.62 58.34 7.03
C LEU A 171 28.47 59.59 7.92
N ASP A 172 29.02 59.58 9.13
CA ASP A 172 29.25 60.75 9.99
C ASP A 172 30.66 61.34 9.76
#